data_AF-A0A2X1MX79-F1
#
_entry.id   AF-A0A2X1MX79-F1
#
_cell.length_a   1.000
_cell.length_b   1.000
_cell.length_c   1.000
_cell.angle_alpha   90.00
_cell.angle_beta   90.00
_cell.angle_gamma   90.00
#
_symmetry.space_group_name_H-M   'P 1'
#
loop_
_entity.id
_entity.type
_entity.pdbx_description
1 polymer ?
#
loop_
_entity_poly.entity_id
_entity_poly.type
_entity_poly.pdbx_seq_one_letter_code
_entity_poly.pdbx_strand_id
1 'polypeptide(L)' 'MGNAAENIKQIARYATDDNNHEGALNVIQAVLDNTSPFNS' A
#
# COMPACT_ATOMS: atom_id res chain seq x y z
N MET A 1 -3.38 -0.17 3.68
CA MET A 1 -4.65 -0.71 3.16
C MET A 1 -5.73 0.33 3.32
N GLY A 2 -6.57 0.52 2.30
CA GLY A 2 -7.64 1.53 2.30
C GLY A 2 -8.68 1.32 3.41
N ASN A 3 -8.98 0.07 3.73
CA ASN A 3 -9.91 -0.35 4.78
C ASN A 3 -9.27 -0.54 6.17
N ALA A 4 -8.00 -0.14 6.36
CA ALA A 4 -7.38 -0.19 7.68
C ALA A 4 -8.07 0.77 8.67
N ALA A 5 -8.06 0.42 9.95
CA ALA A 5 -8.49 1.31 11.01
C ALA A 5 -7.61 2.58 11.08
N GLU A 6 -8.18 3.69 11.55
CA GLU A 6 -7.53 5.00 11.53
C GLU A 6 -6.22 5.04 12.33
N ASN A 7 -6.17 4.35 13.46
CA ASN A 7 -4.95 4.23 14.27
C ASN A 7 -3.80 3.54 13.50
N ILE A 8 -4.11 2.64 12.56
CA ILE A 8 -3.10 1.99 11.71
C ILE A 8 -2.67 2.91 10.57
N LYS A 9 -3.62 3.65 9.98
CA LYS A 9 -3.32 4.64 8.92
C LYS A 9 -2.36 5.72 9.42
N GLN A 10 -2.50 6.14 10.67
CA GLN A 10 -1.60 7.13 11.30
C GLN A 10 -0.18 6.61 11.56
N ILE A 11 0.00 5.30 11.72
CA ILE A 11 1.31 4.67 11.92
C ILE A 11 2.02 4.42 10.58
N ALA A 12 1.27 4.09 9.53
CA ALA A 12 1.81 3.73 8.23
C ALA A 12 2.38 4.94 7.48
N ARG A 13 3.56 4.80 6.88
CA ARG A 13 4.17 5.85 6.04
C ARG A 13 3.58 5.92 4.63
N TYR A 14 3.05 4.80 4.15
CA TYR A 14 2.47 4.66 2.81
C TYR A 14 1.15 3.92 2.90
N ALA A 15 0.28 4.21 1.94
CA ALA A 15 -1.01 3.57 1.79
C ALA A 15 -1.06 2.80 0.47
N THR A 16 -2.01 1.90 0.41
CA THR A 16 -2.41 1.14 -0.78
C THR A 16 -3.90 0.90 -0.68
N ASP A 17 -4.50 0.34 -1.72
CA ASP A 17 -5.93 0.07 -1.82
C ASP A 17 -6.45 -0.86 -0.71
N ASP A 18 -7.77 -1.01 -0.64
CA ASP A 18 -8.38 -1.96 0.29
C ASP A 18 -8.24 -3.41 -0.18
N ASN A 19 -8.76 -4.34 0.63
CA ASN A 19 -8.67 -5.77 0.33
C ASN A 19 -9.61 -6.24 -0.79
N ASN A 20 -10.64 -5.47 -1.14
CA ASN A 20 -11.55 -5.76 -2.25
C ASN A 20 -11.02 -5.24 -3.59
N HIS A 21 -9.97 -4.40 -3.56
CA HIS A 21 -9.26 -3.85 -4.72
C HIS A 21 -7.78 -4.24 -4.73
N GLU A 22 -7.48 -5.46 -4.27
CA GLU A 22 -6.16 -6.08 -4.41
C GLU A 22 -4.99 -5.30 -3.76
N GLY A 23 -5.23 -4.49 -2.73
CA GLY A 23 -4.20 -3.59 -2.17
C GLY A 23 -2.89 -4.27 -1.77
N ALA A 24 -2.92 -5.53 -1.33
CA ALA A 24 -1.69 -6.29 -1.07
C ALA A 24 -0.91 -6.60 -2.37
N LEU A 25 -1.59 -7.01 -3.43
CA LEU A 25 -0.97 -7.28 -4.74
C LEU A 25 -0.43 -5.98 -5.36
N ASN A 26 -1.11 -4.86 -5.18
CA ASN A 26 -0.65 -3.56 -5.70
C ASN A 26 0.68 -3.12 -5.05
N VAL A 27 0.88 -3.38 -3.76
CA VAL A 27 2.19 -3.12 -3.11
C VAL A 27 3.27 -4.05 -3.64
N ILE A 28 2.97 -5.33 -3.85
CA ILE A 28 3.93 -6.27 -4.45
C ILE A 28 4.30 -5.80 -5.86
N GLN A 29 3.32 -5.38 -6.66
CA GLN A 29 3.54 -4.86 -8.00
C GLN A 29 4.42 -3.60 -7.98
N ALA A 30 4.19 -2.69 -7.04
CA ALA A 30 5.00 -1.49 -6.89
C ALA A 30 6.49 -1.81 -6.61
N VAL A 31 6.77 -2.88 -5.87
CA VAL A 31 8.14 -3.39 -5.65
C VAL A 31 8.72 -3.96 -6.95
N LEU A 32 7.94 -4.76 -7.68
CA LEU A 32 8.39 -5.41 -8.93
C LEU A 32 8.69 -4.39 -10.04
N ASP A 33 7.82 -3.40 -10.20
CA ASP A 33 7.94 -2.36 -11.22
C ASP A 33 8.89 -1.23 -10.81
N ASN A 34 9.44 -1.32 -9.59
CA ASN A 34 10.25 -0.28 -9.00
C ASN A 34 9.60 1.10 -9.12
N THR A 35 8.35 1.20 -8.68
CA THR A 35 7.58 2.46 -8.61
C THR A 35 7.59 3.00 -7.19
N SER A 36 7.16 4.26 -7.00
CA SER A 36 7.11 4.88 -5.67
C SER A 36 6.38 3.98 -4.67
N PRO A 37 6.91 3.77 -3.45
CA PRO A 37 8.09 4.42 -2.86
C PRO A 37 9.42 3.68 -3.05
N PHE A 38 9.49 2.67 -3.92
CA PHE A 38 10.66 1.80 -4.08
C PHE A 38 11.67 2.33 -5.11
N ASN A 39 11.29 3.32 -5.91
CA ASN A 39 12.04 3.90 -7.02
C ASN A 39 13.15 4.90 -6.64
N SER A 40 13.77 4.72 -5.47
CA SER A 40 14.83 5.61 -4.94
C SER A 40 16.23 5.21 -5.38
#